data_AF-A0ABD3C4X1-F1
#
_entry.id   AF-A0ABD3C4X1-F1
#
_cell.length_a   1.000
_cell.length_b   1.000
_cell.length_c   1.000
_cell.angle_alpha   90.00
_cell.angle_beta   90.00
_cell.angle_gamma   90.00
#
_symmetry.space_group_name_H-M   'P 1'
#
loop_
_entity.id
_entity.type
_entity.pdbx_description
1 polymer ?
#
loop_
_entity_poly.entity_id
_entity_poly.type
_entity_poly.pdbx_seq_one_letter_code
_entity_poly.pdbx_strand_id
1 'polypeptide(L)'
;MARKKIREYDSKRLLKEHLKRLTGIDLQICSAQVTESTDFTDLTNKEGWLSSTKLVVKPDMLFGKRGKSGLVALNLDLTQVAGFVKERLGVELRWEVIVSERLGCTIRFSECGGIEIEENWDKVKTIFLPTEKPMNLDACAPLIATLPLEEFVVTLDHSNFTDFVAKHKFIEVEFYAPWCGHCKKLAPEHFQYEKAASVLSTLDPPVVLAKVDANVDQNKVIANGFEVKGYPTLKILRYGGSAVQEFKGPRDADGIVALCKKAKWARILSEIDQDDFFSI
;
A
#
# COMPACT_ATOMS: atom_id res chain seq x y z
N MET A 1 8.82 18.78 -33.96
CA MET A 1 7.53 18.30 -33.38
C MET A 1 7.63 16.79 -33.20
N ALA A 2 7.57 16.29 -31.97
CA ALA A 2 7.46 14.85 -31.73
C ALA A 2 6.07 14.39 -32.21
N ARG A 3 6.01 13.40 -33.10
CA ARG A 3 4.74 12.84 -33.56
C ARG A 3 4.12 12.06 -32.40
N LYS A 4 2.83 12.26 -32.10
CA LYS A 4 2.10 11.44 -31.12
C LYS A 4 2.31 9.97 -31.46
N LYS A 5 2.63 9.14 -30.47
CA LYS A 5 2.75 7.70 -30.66
C LYS A 5 1.36 7.13 -30.98
N ILE A 6 1.34 6.15 -31.87
CA ILE A 6 0.12 5.46 -32.31
C ILE A 6 -0.10 4.22 -31.43
N ARG A 7 -1.35 3.92 -31.07
CA ARG A 7 -1.71 2.72 -30.29
C ARG A 7 -1.38 1.44 -31.06
N GLU A 8 -1.14 0.33 -30.37
CA GLU A 8 -0.65 -0.90 -31.03
C GLU A 8 -1.74 -1.51 -31.94
N TYR A 9 -3.01 -1.42 -31.55
CA TYR A 9 -4.17 -1.78 -32.36
C TYR A 9 -4.27 -0.95 -33.64
N ASP A 10 -4.26 0.39 -33.54
CA ASP A 10 -4.33 1.26 -34.72
C ASP A 10 -3.15 1.06 -35.66
N SER A 11 -1.95 0.85 -35.10
CA SER A 11 -0.75 0.51 -35.88
C SER A 11 -0.95 -0.77 -36.70
N LYS A 12 -1.49 -1.83 -36.08
CA LYS A 12 -1.76 -3.10 -36.77
C LYS A 12 -2.89 -2.99 -37.79
N ARG A 13 -3.94 -2.23 -37.49
CA ARG A 13 -5.06 -1.98 -38.40
C ARG A 13 -4.57 -1.25 -39.65
N LEU A 14 -3.88 -0.12 -39.49
CA LEU A 14 -3.32 0.64 -40.63
C LEU A 14 -2.28 -0.17 -41.41
N LEU A 15 -1.44 -0.97 -40.72
CA LEU A 15 -0.48 -1.83 -41.40
C LEU A 15 -1.19 -2.91 -42.23
N LYS A 16 -2.20 -3.58 -41.69
CA LYS A 16 -3.00 -4.57 -42.43
C LYS A 16 -3.71 -3.92 -43.64
N GLU A 17 -4.34 -2.78 -43.42
CA GLU A 17 -5.10 -2.04 -44.43
C GLU A 17 -4.22 -1.51 -45.58
N HIS A 18 -3.00 -1.07 -45.29
CA HIS A 18 -2.16 -0.40 -46.28
C HIS A 18 -0.98 -1.24 -46.80
N LEU A 19 -0.47 -2.23 -46.06
CA LEU A 19 0.70 -3.00 -46.53
C LEU A 19 0.37 -3.82 -47.79
N LYS A 20 -0.84 -4.38 -47.89
CA LYS A 20 -1.31 -5.08 -49.09
C LYS A 20 -1.32 -4.17 -50.31
N ARG A 21 -1.77 -2.91 -50.16
CA ARG A 21 -1.75 -1.89 -51.21
C ARG A 21 -0.32 -1.47 -51.60
N LEU A 22 0.59 -1.40 -50.63
CA LEU A 22 1.95 -0.87 -50.84
C LEU A 22 2.96 -1.92 -51.32
N THR A 23 2.74 -3.21 -51.02
CA THR A 23 3.74 -4.27 -51.23
C THR A 23 3.18 -5.54 -51.87
N GLY A 24 1.86 -5.66 -52.02
CA GLY A 24 1.18 -6.91 -52.42
C GLY A 24 1.09 -7.96 -51.32
N ILE A 25 1.79 -7.80 -50.19
CA ILE A 25 1.82 -8.77 -49.09
C ILE A 25 0.56 -8.62 -48.23
N ASP A 26 -0.20 -9.71 -48.10
CA ASP A 26 -1.39 -9.75 -47.25
C ASP A 26 -1.05 -10.22 -45.83
N LEU A 27 -1.23 -9.33 -44.85
CA LEU A 27 -0.98 -9.64 -43.44
C LEU A 27 -2.18 -10.36 -42.83
N GLN A 28 -2.01 -11.65 -42.54
CA GLN A 28 -2.94 -12.49 -41.79
C GLN A 28 -2.99 -12.15 -40.28
N ILE A 29 -2.93 -10.86 -39.94
CA ILE A 29 -3.08 -10.36 -38.57
C ILE A 29 -4.58 -10.24 -38.29
N CYS A 30 -5.04 -10.98 -37.29
CA CYS A 30 -6.37 -10.82 -36.70
C CYS A 30 -6.23 -10.11 -35.35
N SER A 31 -7.00 -9.04 -35.14
CA SER A 31 -6.94 -8.24 -33.91
C SER A 31 -8.24 -7.48 -33.71
N ALA A 32 -8.87 -7.70 -32.56
CA ALA A 32 -10.00 -6.92 -32.08
C ALA A 32 -9.54 -5.96 -30.97
N GLN A 33 -10.19 -4.80 -30.86
CA GLN A 33 -10.06 -3.92 -29.71
C GLN A 33 -11.22 -4.19 -28.75
N VAL A 34 -10.93 -4.18 -27.45
CA VAL A 34 -11.93 -4.31 -26.38
C VAL A 34 -11.83 -3.09 -25.48
N THR A 35 -12.98 -2.49 -25.19
CA THR A 35 -13.20 -1.32 -24.35
C THR A 35 -14.27 -1.63 -23.29
N GLU A 36 -14.47 -0.74 -22.32
CA GLU A 36 -15.53 -0.87 -21.31
C GLU A 36 -16.94 -0.98 -21.90
N SER A 37 -17.15 -0.39 -23.08
CA SER A 37 -18.40 -0.43 -23.85
C SER A 37 -18.52 -1.62 -24.82
N THR A 38 -17.59 -2.58 -24.79
CA THR A 38 -17.58 -3.70 -25.75
C THR A 38 -18.45 -4.86 -25.25
N ASP A 39 -19.51 -5.17 -26.00
CA ASP A 39 -20.21 -6.45 -25.85
C ASP A 39 -19.45 -7.56 -26.60
N PHE A 40 -19.20 -8.68 -25.91
CA PHE A 40 -18.45 -9.81 -26.48
C PHE A 40 -19.26 -10.63 -27.48
N THR A 41 -20.59 -10.62 -27.40
CA THR A 41 -21.50 -11.29 -28.36
C THR A 41 -21.45 -10.55 -29.69
N ASP A 42 -21.65 -9.24 -29.67
CA ASP A 42 -21.58 -8.39 -30.86
C ASP A 42 -20.19 -8.40 -31.48
N LEU A 43 -19.14 -8.35 -30.66
CA LEU A 43 -17.77 -8.46 -31.13
C LEU A 43 -17.51 -9.80 -31.83
N THR A 44 -18.03 -10.91 -31.29
CA THR A 44 -17.86 -12.25 -31.88
C THR A 44 -18.68 -12.43 -33.15
N ASN A 45 -19.88 -11.86 -33.22
CA ASN A 45 -20.70 -11.83 -34.44
C ASN A 45 -20.00 -11.07 -35.57
N LYS A 46 -19.28 -9.99 -35.24
CA LYS A 46 -18.47 -9.22 -36.18
C LYS A 46 -17.16 -9.93 -36.56
N GLU A 47 -16.50 -10.55 -35.59
CA GLU A 47 -15.14 -11.09 -35.69
C GLU A 47 -15.15 -12.61 -35.42
N GLY A 48 -15.83 -13.40 -36.28
CA GLY A 48 -16.10 -14.83 -36.04
C GLY A 48 -14.87 -15.73 -35.76
N TRP A 49 -13.67 -15.29 -36.15
CA TRP A 49 -12.40 -15.97 -35.82
C TRP A 49 -12.11 -16.03 -34.31
N LEU A 50 -12.74 -15.16 -33.51
CA LEU A 50 -12.62 -15.15 -32.04
C LEU A 50 -13.14 -16.43 -31.38
N SER A 51 -14.12 -17.12 -32.00
CA SER A 51 -14.64 -18.39 -31.49
C SER A 51 -13.87 -19.62 -31.99
N SER A 52 -13.18 -19.51 -33.14
CA SER A 52 -12.55 -20.65 -33.81
C SER A 52 -11.06 -20.79 -33.56
N THR A 53 -10.44 -19.85 -32.84
CA THR A 53 -8.98 -19.81 -32.64
C THR A 53 -8.60 -19.59 -31.18
N LYS A 54 -7.37 -19.95 -30.82
CA LYS A 54 -6.80 -19.65 -29.51
C LYS A 54 -6.19 -18.26 -29.50
N LEU A 55 -6.56 -17.47 -28.51
CA LEU A 55 -6.40 -16.03 -28.46
C LEU A 55 -5.21 -15.61 -27.60
N VAL A 56 -4.68 -14.42 -27.91
CA VAL A 56 -3.69 -13.70 -27.11
C VAL A 56 -4.32 -12.41 -26.64
N VAL A 57 -4.45 -12.25 -25.33
CA VAL A 57 -5.02 -11.04 -24.70
C VAL A 57 -3.91 -10.26 -24.05
N LYS A 58 -3.91 -8.94 -24.29
CA LYS A 58 -2.95 -8.01 -23.73
C LYS A 58 -3.48 -6.58 -23.80
N PRO A 59 -3.02 -5.64 -22.96
CA PRO A 59 -3.34 -4.23 -23.13
C PRO A 59 -2.80 -3.71 -24.47
N ASP A 60 -3.53 -2.75 -25.03
CA ASP A 60 -3.19 -2.03 -26.26
C ASP A 60 -1.91 -1.16 -26.08
N MET A 61 -1.61 -0.79 -24.84
CA MET A 61 -0.48 0.07 -24.49
C MET A 61 0.87 -0.68 -24.45
N LEU A 62 1.92 0.04 -24.84
CA LEU A 62 3.30 -0.44 -24.93
C LEU A 62 4.02 -0.41 -23.58
N PHE A 63 3.57 -1.24 -22.64
CA PHE A 63 4.36 -1.49 -21.43
C PHE A 63 5.57 -2.40 -21.75
N GLY A 64 6.72 -2.09 -21.14
CA GLY A 64 7.84 -3.03 -21.08
C GLY A 64 7.48 -4.23 -20.20
N LYS A 65 8.08 -5.40 -20.47
CA LYS A 65 7.95 -6.61 -19.62
C LYS A 65 6.52 -7.15 -19.38
N ARG A 66 5.49 -6.78 -20.19
CA ARG A 66 4.06 -7.21 -20.04
C ARG A 66 3.83 -8.66 -19.58
N GLY A 67 4.57 -9.63 -20.13
CA GLY A 67 4.46 -11.05 -19.73
C GLY A 67 4.93 -11.35 -18.30
N LYS A 68 5.95 -10.65 -17.79
CA LYS A 68 6.38 -10.77 -16.38
C LYS A 68 5.41 -10.14 -15.40
N SER A 69 4.58 -9.19 -15.86
CA SER A 69 3.57 -8.50 -15.05
C SER A 69 2.19 -9.15 -15.10
N GLY A 70 2.04 -10.34 -15.71
CA GLY A 70 0.74 -11.01 -15.85
C GLY A 70 -0.27 -10.28 -16.76
N LEU A 71 0.20 -9.34 -17.58
CA LEU A 71 -0.63 -8.52 -18.48
C LEU A 71 -0.74 -9.09 -19.89
N VAL A 72 -0.15 -10.26 -20.15
CA VAL A 72 -0.33 -11.01 -21.40
C VAL A 72 -0.80 -12.41 -21.04
N ALA A 73 -1.99 -12.78 -21.50
CA ALA A 73 -2.45 -14.15 -21.50
C ALA A 73 -2.35 -14.74 -22.91
N LEU A 74 -1.91 -15.99 -22.99
CA LEU A 74 -1.70 -16.72 -24.23
C LEU A 74 -2.61 -17.96 -24.25
N ASN A 75 -2.97 -18.43 -25.45
CA ASN A 75 -3.67 -19.69 -25.65
C ASN A 75 -5.07 -19.77 -24.98
N LEU A 76 -5.75 -18.64 -24.87
CA LEU A 76 -7.10 -18.56 -24.27
C LEU A 76 -8.20 -18.89 -25.28
N ASP A 77 -9.33 -19.44 -24.82
CA ASP A 77 -10.60 -19.32 -25.56
C ASP A 77 -11.36 -18.04 -25.19
N LEU A 78 -12.42 -17.72 -25.95
CA LEU A 78 -13.21 -16.50 -25.78
C LEU A 78 -13.79 -16.32 -24.37
N THR A 79 -14.20 -17.41 -23.70
CA THR A 79 -14.73 -17.34 -22.33
C THR A 79 -13.64 -16.97 -21.33
N GLN A 80 -12.45 -17.58 -21.47
CA GLN A 80 -11.27 -17.21 -20.70
C GLN A 80 -10.81 -15.78 -20.98
N VAL A 81 -10.91 -15.31 -22.24
CA VAL A 81 -10.64 -13.91 -22.61
C VAL A 81 -11.59 -12.96 -21.89
N ALA A 82 -12.90 -13.22 -21.90
CA ALA A 82 -13.88 -12.37 -21.24
C ALA A 82 -13.62 -12.28 -19.72
N GLY A 83 -13.28 -13.39 -19.07
CA GLY A 83 -12.84 -13.40 -17.66
C GLY A 83 -11.57 -12.58 -17.43
N PHE A 84 -10.51 -12.85 -18.19
CA PHE A 84 -9.22 -12.15 -18.07
C PHE A 84 -9.34 -10.62 -18.28
N VAL A 85 -10.19 -10.20 -19.22
CA VAL A 85 -10.50 -8.78 -19.47
C VAL A 85 -11.32 -8.21 -18.31
N LYS A 86 -12.40 -8.87 -17.87
CA LYS A 86 -13.25 -8.37 -16.79
C LYS A 86 -12.51 -8.17 -15.46
N GLU A 87 -11.50 -8.99 -15.18
CA GLU A 87 -10.60 -8.84 -14.02
C GLU A 87 -9.65 -7.64 -14.08
N ARG A 88 -9.43 -7.02 -15.25
CA ARG A 88 -8.33 -6.06 -15.49
C ARG A 88 -8.75 -4.77 -16.20
N LEU A 89 -9.91 -4.75 -16.84
CA LEU A 89 -10.46 -3.58 -17.53
C LEU A 89 -11.03 -2.61 -16.48
N GLY A 90 -10.67 -1.32 -16.58
CA GLY A 90 -11.00 -0.32 -15.57
C GLY A 90 -10.25 -0.45 -14.23
N VAL A 91 -9.35 -1.43 -14.07
CA VAL A 91 -8.55 -1.60 -12.85
C VAL A 91 -7.27 -0.77 -12.96
N GLU A 92 -7.08 0.16 -12.02
CA GLU A 92 -5.80 0.84 -11.89
C GLU A 92 -4.73 -0.08 -11.27
N LEU A 93 -3.61 -0.22 -11.95
CA LEU A 93 -2.47 -1.05 -11.57
C LEU A 93 -1.29 -0.19 -11.13
N ARG A 94 -0.96 -0.23 -9.84
CA ARG A 94 0.33 0.28 -9.35
C ARG A 94 1.46 -0.58 -9.88
N TRP A 95 2.54 0.05 -10.33
CA TRP A 95 3.70 -0.64 -10.87
C TRP A 95 4.99 0.10 -10.52
N GLU A 96 6.02 -0.70 -10.27
CA GLU A 96 7.36 -0.24 -9.94
C GLU A 96 8.33 -0.78 -10.98
N VAL A 97 9.18 0.09 -11.53
CA VAL A 97 10.23 -0.33 -12.47
C VAL A 97 11.57 0.22 -12.05
N ILE A 98 12.45 -0.71 -11.71
CA ILE A 98 13.89 -0.50 -11.57
C ILE A 98 14.54 -0.75 -12.94
N VAL A 99 15.30 0.22 -13.42
CA VAL A 99 16.22 0.12 -14.56
C VAL A 99 17.63 0.34 -14.03
N SER A 100 18.46 -0.70 -14.07
CA SER A 100 19.88 -0.59 -13.73
C SER A 100 20.66 -0.16 -14.96
N GLU A 101 21.47 0.88 -14.81
CA GLU A 101 22.38 1.42 -15.82
C GLU A 101 23.82 1.46 -15.27
N ARG A 102 24.80 1.78 -16.11
CA ARG A 102 26.23 1.77 -15.73
C ARG A 102 26.58 2.73 -14.59
N LEU A 103 25.81 3.81 -14.43
CA LEU A 103 26.06 4.89 -13.45
C LEU A 103 25.12 4.84 -12.23
N GLY A 104 24.13 3.94 -12.21
CA GLY A 104 23.17 3.86 -11.12
C GLY A 104 21.87 3.15 -11.49
N CYS A 105 20.92 3.13 -10.56
CA CYS A 105 19.57 2.63 -10.78
C CYS A 105 18.58 3.79 -10.92
N THR A 106 17.87 3.83 -12.05
CA THR A 106 16.66 4.67 -12.17
C THR A 106 15.47 3.85 -11.69
N ILE A 107 14.77 4.33 -10.67
CA ILE A 107 13.53 3.71 -10.18
C ILE A 107 12.35 4.62 -10.48
N ARG A 108 11.29 4.04 -11.05
CA ARG A 108 10.04 4.72 -11.38
C ARG A 108 8.87 4.09 -10.66
N PHE A 109 8.01 4.94 -10.10
CA PHE A 109 6.81 4.58 -9.38
C PHE A 109 5.65 5.38 -9.95
N SER A 110 4.49 4.74 -10.09
CA SER A 110 3.26 5.44 -10.46
C SER A 110 2.09 4.86 -9.68
N GLU A 111 1.34 5.76 -9.05
CA GLU A 111 0.17 5.42 -8.26
C GLU A 111 -1.06 5.15 -9.14
N CYS A 112 -1.04 5.67 -10.37
CA CYS A 112 -1.99 5.40 -11.44
C CYS A 112 -1.30 4.58 -12.56
N GLY A 113 -1.87 3.44 -12.92
CA GLY A 113 -1.46 2.69 -14.10
C GLY A 113 -2.67 2.03 -14.72
N GLY A 114 -2.71 1.92 -16.04
CA GLY A 114 -3.98 1.77 -16.75
C GLY A 114 -4.49 3.13 -17.19
N ILE A 115 -4.91 3.22 -18.46
CA ILE A 115 -5.29 4.46 -19.15
C ILE A 115 -4.15 5.49 -19.22
N GLU A 116 -3.44 5.46 -20.35
CA GLU A 116 -2.68 6.60 -20.89
C GLU A 116 -1.52 7.09 -20.02
N ILE A 117 -0.59 6.19 -19.73
CA ILE A 117 0.66 6.51 -19.03
C ILE A 117 1.55 7.54 -19.74
N GLU A 118 1.29 7.78 -21.03
CA GLU A 118 1.96 8.84 -21.80
C GLU A 118 1.35 10.23 -21.57
N GLU A 119 0.09 10.28 -21.15
CA GLU A 119 -0.64 11.50 -20.78
C GLU A 119 -0.54 11.78 -19.27
N ASN A 120 -0.22 10.74 -18.48
CA ASN A 120 0.03 10.78 -17.03
C ASN A 120 1.53 10.74 -16.66
N TRP A 121 2.45 11.14 -17.55
CA TRP A 121 3.91 11.14 -17.28
C TRP A 121 4.30 12.09 -16.14
N ASP A 122 3.53 13.16 -15.93
CA ASP A 122 3.61 14.07 -14.79
C ASP A 122 3.37 13.38 -13.44
N LYS A 123 2.60 12.28 -13.44
CA LYS A 123 2.28 11.44 -12.27
C LYS A 123 3.26 10.27 -12.07
N VAL A 124 4.25 10.10 -12.95
CA VAL A 124 5.31 9.08 -12.81
C VAL A 124 6.49 9.66 -12.05
N LYS A 125 6.59 9.33 -10.76
CA LYS A 125 7.70 9.76 -9.90
C LYS A 125 8.95 8.95 -10.26
N THR A 126 10.08 9.64 -10.44
CA THR A 126 11.37 9.04 -10.86
C THR A 126 12.48 9.44 -9.90
N ILE A 127 13.25 8.46 -9.42
CA ILE A 127 14.46 8.67 -8.62
C ILE A 127 15.65 8.02 -9.30
N PHE A 128 16.81 8.67 -9.23
CA PHE A 128 18.09 8.12 -9.66
C PHE A 128 18.99 7.87 -8.46
N LEU A 129 19.41 6.61 -8.28
CA LEU A 129 20.34 6.18 -7.25
C LEU A 129 21.71 5.91 -7.89
N PRO A 130 22.71 6.80 -7.75
CA PRO A 130 24.05 6.57 -8.32
C PRO A 130 24.75 5.41 -7.60
N THR A 131 25.54 4.62 -8.36
CA THR A 131 26.19 3.38 -7.87
C THR A 131 27.05 3.57 -6.61
N GLU A 132 27.61 4.78 -6.41
CA GLU A 132 28.52 5.09 -5.30
C GLU A 132 27.80 5.50 -4.00
N LYS A 133 26.47 5.69 -4.02
CA LYS A 133 25.70 6.02 -2.80
C LYS A 133 25.07 4.76 -2.19
N PRO A 134 25.21 4.53 -0.87
CA PRO A 134 24.48 3.47 -0.20
C PRO A 134 22.97 3.74 -0.24
N MET A 135 22.17 2.69 -0.38
CA MET A 135 20.71 2.75 -0.31
C MET A 135 20.28 2.98 1.15
N ASN A 136 20.21 4.25 1.55
CA ASN A 136 19.80 4.69 2.88
C ASN A 136 18.48 5.46 2.83
N LEU A 137 17.95 5.82 4.01
CA LEU A 137 16.65 6.50 4.12
C LEU A 137 16.64 7.85 3.37
N ASP A 138 17.75 8.60 3.40
CA ASP A 138 17.89 9.89 2.72
C ASP A 138 17.84 9.75 1.19
N ALA A 139 18.52 8.73 0.64
CA ALA A 139 18.50 8.43 -0.78
C ALA A 139 17.11 7.99 -1.28
N CYS A 140 16.29 7.43 -0.39
CA CYS A 140 14.90 7.04 -0.63
C CYS A 140 13.87 8.08 -0.16
N ALA A 141 14.28 9.20 0.44
CA ALA A 141 13.37 10.17 1.04
C ALA A 141 12.36 10.79 0.06
N PRO A 142 12.71 11.16 -1.20
CA PRO A 142 11.73 11.68 -2.17
C PRO A 142 10.70 10.63 -2.61
N LEU A 143 10.94 9.36 -2.28
CA LEU A 143 10.09 8.21 -2.58
C LEU A 143 9.10 8.00 -1.42
N ILE A 144 9.66 7.87 -0.22
CA ILE A 144 8.92 7.66 1.04
C ILE A 144 7.96 8.82 1.29
N ALA A 145 8.38 10.07 1.05
CA ALA A 145 7.55 11.27 1.21
C ALA A 145 6.32 11.33 0.28
N THR A 146 6.16 10.36 -0.62
CA THR A 146 5.09 10.34 -1.62
C THR A 146 4.23 9.09 -1.60
N LEU A 147 4.53 8.12 -0.75
CA LEU A 147 3.64 7.02 -0.44
C LEU A 147 2.54 7.52 0.50
N PRO A 148 1.29 7.02 0.43
CA PRO A 148 0.33 7.24 1.49
C PRO A 148 0.93 6.70 2.79
N LEU A 149 1.06 7.58 3.79
CA LEU A 149 1.39 7.16 5.15
C LEU A 149 0.20 6.33 5.65
N GLU A 150 0.37 5.01 5.68
CA GLU A 150 -0.49 4.16 6.50
C GLU A 150 -0.30 4.62 7.95
N GLU A 151 -1.34 5.24 8.52
CA GLU A 151 -1.33 5.71 9.90
C GLU A 151 -1.61 4.48 10.79
N PHE A 152 -0.55 3.96 11.41
CA PHE A 152 -0.59 2.78 12.27
C PHE A 152 -1.03 3.14 13.69
N VAL A 153 -0.92 4.42 14.08
CA VAL A 153 -1.35 4.93 15.39
C VAL A 153 -2.80 5.41 15.33
N VAL A 154 -3.66 4.78 16.12
CA VAL A 154 -5.09 5.13 16.18
C VAL A 154 -5.31 6.43 16.96
N THR A 155 -6.02 7.39 16.38
CA THR A 155 -6.44 8.60 17.11
C THR A 155 -7.69 8.31 17.94
N LEU A 156 -7.60 8.56 19.25
CA LEU A 156 -8.69 8.38 20.21
C LEU A 156 -9.12 9.69 20.86
N ASP A 157 -10.42 9.80 21.14
CA ASP A 157 -11.06 10.95 21.78
C ASP A 157 -12.24 10.52 22.66
N HIS A 158 -12.88 11.49 23.31
CA HIS A 158 -14.04 11.28 24.19
C HIS A 158 -15.22 10.52 23.57
N SER A 159 -15.34 10.46 22.24
CA SER A 159 -16.43 9.77 21.54
C SER A 159 -16.14 8.29 21.28
N ASN A 160 -14.87 7.90 21.16
CA ASN A 160 -14.48 6.54 20.75
C ASN A 160 -13.63 5.78 21.77
N PHE A 161 -13.01 6.45 22.74
CA PHE A 161 -11.97 5.87 23.60
C PHE A 161 -12.44 4.64 24.37
N THR A 162 -13.57 4.74 25.07
CA THR A 162 -14.10 3.65 25.92
C THR A 162 -14.41 2.40 25.08
N ASP A 163 -15.15 2.56 23.99
CA ASP A 163 -15.53 1.47 23.09
C ASP A 163 -14.34 0.85 22.37
N PHE A 164 -13.33 1.65 22.04
CA PHE A 164 -12.11 1.17 21.41
C PHE A 164 -11.25 0.37 22.38
N VAL A 165 -10.97 0.94 23.57
CA VAL A 165 -10.15 0.28 24.59
C VAL A 165 -10.81 -1.01 25.09
N ALA A 166 -12.14 -1.02 25.29
CA ALA A 166 -12.91 -2.21 25.68
C ALA A 166 -12.73 -3.42 24.74
N LYS A 167 -12.52 -3.18 23.44
CA LYS A 167 -12.33 -4.23 22.42
C LYS A 167 -10.91 -4.82 22.39
N HIS A 168 -9.95 -4.20 23.07
CA HIS A 168 -8.53 -4.57 23.00
C HIS A 168 -8.01 -5.15 24.32
N LYS A 169 -7.36 -6.31 24.24
CA LYS A 169 -6.71 -6.94 25.42
C LYS A 169 -5.42 -6.22 25.84
N PHE A 170 -4.75 -5.56 24.90
CA PHE A 170 -3.53 -4.79 25.11
C PHE A 170 -3.49 -3.62 24.12
N ILE A 171 -3.31 -2.41 24.63
CA ILE A 171 -3.11 -1.17 23.84
C ILE A 171 -2.12 -0.27 24.57
N GLU A 172 -1.25 0.41 23.84
CA GLU A 172 -0.45 1.51 24.37
C GLU A 172 -1.06 2.85 23.91
N VAL A 173 -1.17 3.82 24.82
CA VAL A 173 -1.78 5.12 24.56
C VAL A 173 -0.83 6.25 24.95
N GLU A 174 -0.53 7.12 23.98
CA GLU A 174 0.08 8.43 24.20
C GLU A 174 -0.97 9.49 24.56
N PHE A 175 -0.77 10.14 25.71
CA PHE A 175 -1.46 11.39 26.06
C PHE A 175 -0.52 12.57 25.79
N TYR A 176 -0.86 13.39 24.80
CA TYR A 176 -0.02 14.49 24.32
C TYR A 176 -0.75 15.85 24.34
N ALA A 177 0.00 16.91 24.04
CA ALA A 177 -0.53 18.23 23.75
C ALA A 177 0.27 18.88 22.60
N PRO A 178 -0.38 19.50 21.59
CA PRO A 178 0.27 19.92 20.34
C PRO A 178 1.27 21.08 20.50
N TRP A 179 1.22 21.81 21.61
CA TRP A 179 2.17 22.89 21.94
C TRP A 179 3.41 22.38 22.69
N CYS A 180 3.40 21.16 23.25
CA CYS A 180 4.47 20.70 24.13
C CYS A 180 5.73 20.31 23.34
N GLY A 181 6.87 20.94 23.68
CA GLY A 181 8.18 20.68 23.08
C GLY A 181 8.80 19.30 23.35
N HIS A 182 8.21 18.52 24.28
CA HIS A 182 8.55 17.12 24.57
C HIS A 182 7.54 16.11 23.98
N CYS A 183 6.33 16.57 23.61
CA CYS A 183 5.46 15.83 22.69
C CYS A 183 6.04 15.96 21.28
N LYS A 184 6.55 17.14 20.94
CA LYS A 184 7.60 17.29 19.93
C LYS A 184 8.89 16.61 20.45
N LYS A 185 9.78 16.15 19.57
CA LYS A 185 10.73 15.02 19.77
C LYS A 185 10.10 13.61 19.79
N LEU A 186 8.86 13.42 20.25
CA LEU A 186 8.12 12.14 20.14
C LEU A 186 7.19 12.09 18.90
N ALA A 187 6.60 13.23 18.55
CA ALA A 187 5.55 13.41 17.55
C ALA A 187 5.65 14.68 16.63
N PRO A 188 6.77 15.46 16.48
CA PRO A 188 6.81 16.54 15.49
C PRO A 188 7.03 15.97 14.07
N GLU A 189 7.54 14.76 14.02
CA GLU A 189 7.65 13.86 12.90
C GLU A 189 6.95 12.60 13.41
N HIS A 190 5.85 12.20 12.78
CA HIS A 190 5.11 10.97 13.05
C HIS A 190 5.94 9.74 12.62
N PHE A 191 7.17 9.62 13.10
CA PHE A 191 8.12 8.62 12.61
C PHE A 191 8.47 7.61 13.69
N GLN A 192 8.79 8.02 14.92
CA GLN A 192 9.14 7.06 15.97
C GLN A 192 7.91 6.27 16.44
N TYR A 193 6.79 6.95 16.71
CA TYR A 193 5.58 6.29 17.19
C TYR A 193 4.89 5.46 16.09
N GLU A 194 4.78 5.98 14.85
CA GLU A 194 4.25 5.21 13.71
C GLU A 194 5.17 4.03 13.34
N LYS A 195 6.50 4.17 13.35
CA LYS A 195 7.44 3.05 13.11
C LYS A 195 7.26 1.95 14.17
N ALA A 196 7.10 2.33 15.44
CA ALA A 196 6.80 1.39 16.50
C ALA A 196 5.45 0.69 16.28
N ALA A 197 4.39 1.45 15.96
CA ALA A 197 3.06 0.94 15.70
C ALA A 197 3.02 -0.02 14.51
N SER A 198 3.69 0.33 13.41
CA SER A 198 3.89 -0.51 12.23
C SER A 198 4.51 -1.86 12.60
N VAL A 199 5.66 -1.86 13.29
CA VAL A 199 6.30 -3.11 13.74
C VAL A 199 5.41 -3.90 14.72
N LEU A 200 4.71 -3.23 15.63
CA LEU A 200 3.86 -3.87 16.65
C LEU A 200 2.56 -4.45 16.10
N SER A 201 2.04 -3.90 14.99
CA SER A 201 0.89 -4.43 14.25
C SER A 201 1.18 -5.79 13.58
N THR A 202 2.45 -6.09 13.27
CA THR A 202 2.86 -7.38 12.66
C THR A 202 2.95 -8.54 13.64
N LEU A 203 2.75 -8.29 14.95
CA LEU A 203 2.81 -9.34 15.96
C LEU A 203 1.51 -10.14 16.01
N ASP A 204 1.60 -11.40 16.46
CA ASP A 204 0.43 -12.22 16.77
C ASP A 204 0.31 -12.48 18.28
N PRO A 205 -0.77 -12.08 18.97
CA PRO A 205 -1.76 -11.09 18.52
C PRO A 205 -1.15 -9.68 18.36
N PRO A 206 -1.74 -8.80 17.54
CA PRO A 206 -1.20 -7.46 17.27
C PRO A 206 -1.24 -6.59 18.51
N VAL A 207 -0.27 -5.68 18.61
CA VAL A 207 -0.23 -4.64 19.66
C VAL A 207 -0.59 -3.31 19.01
N VAL A 208 -1.69 -2.71 19.47
CA VAL A 208 -2.18 -1.42 18.97
C VAL A 208 -1.54 -0.28 19.75
N LEU A 209 -1.08 0.74 19.03
CA LEU A 209 -0.67 2.03 19.57
C LEU A 209 -1.74 3.08 19.23
N ALA A 210 -1.98 4.00 20.15
CA ALA A 210 -2.98 5.04 20.01
C ALA A 210 -2.52 6.37 20.63
N LYS A 211 -3.15 7.47 20.23
CA LYS A 211 -2.86 8.83 20.72
C LYS A 211 -4.14 9.57 21.10
N VAL A 212 -4.08 10.34 22.17
CA VAL A 212 -5.15 11.21 22.68
C VAL A 212 -4.59 12.62 22.85
N ASP A 213 -5.15 13.61 22.15
CA ASP A 213 -4.86 15.01 22.43
C ASP A 213 -5.57 15.43 23.72
N ALA A 214 -4.82 15.53 24.81
CA ALA A 214 -5.29 15.92 26.14
C ALA A 214 -5.34 17.45 26.32
N ASN A 215 -4.96 18.25 25.31
CA ASN A 215 -5.21 19.69 25.30
C ASN A 215 -6.68 20.02 25.01
N VAL A 216 -7.37 19.18 24.22
CA VAL A 216 -8.80 19.34 23.91
C VAL A 216 -9.64 19.16 25.16
N ASP A 217 -10.50 20.13 25.48
CA ASP A 217 -11.28 20.14 26.74
C ASP A 217 -12.10 18.88 26.97
N GLN A 218 -12.72 18.35 25.91
CA GLN A 218 -13.52 17.11 25.96
C GLN A 218 -12.68 15.89 26.34
N ASN A 219 -11.40 15.84 25.95
CA ASN A 219 -10.50 14.72 26.21
C ASN A 219 -9.82 14.81 27.59
N LYS A 220 -9.88 15.96 28.27
CA LYS A 220 -9.30 16.14 29.62
C LYS A 220 -9.90 15.18 30.64
N VAL A 221 -11.16 14.76 30.48
CA VAL A 221 -11.79 13.75 31.34
C VAL A 221 -11.07 12.39 31.25
N ILE A 222 -10.60 12.00 30.06
CA ILE A 222 -9.83 10.78 29.83
C ILE A 222 -8.47 10.92 30.52
N ALA A 223 -7.74 12.00 30.23
CA ALA A 223 -6.42 12.27 30.79
C ALA A 223 -6.43 12.28 32.33
N ASN A 224 -7.44 12.91 32.93
CA ASN A 224 -7.65 12.91 34.39
C ASN A 224 -7.93 11.50 34.92
N GLY A 225 -8.75 10.70 34.24
CA GLY A 225 -9.07 9.31 34.62
C GLY A 225 -7.85 8.38 34.65
N PHE A 226 -6.81 8.66 33.86
CA PHE A 226 -5.53 7.93 33.87
C PHE A 226 -4.41 8.64 34.65
N GLU A 227 -4.76 9.63 35.47
CA GLU A 227 -3.85 10.44 36.30
C GLU A 227 -2.70 11.08 35.50
N VAL A 228 -2.98 11.58 34.29
CA VAL A 228 -1.98 12.24 33.44
C VAL A 228 -1.64 13.62 34.01
N LYS A 229 -0.45 13.74 34.60
CA LYS A 229 0.05 14.97 35.26
C LYS A 229 0.98 15.84 34.40
N GLY A 230 1.29 15.40 33.18
CA GLY A 230 2.19 16.09 32.26
C GLY A 230 2.32 15.36 30.91
N TYR A 231 2.98 15.99 29.94
CA TYR A 231 3.01 15.51 28.56
C TYR A 231 4.43 15.38 27.97
N PRO A 232 4.70 14.35 27.14
CA PRO A 232 3.81 13.24 26.83
C PRO A 232 3.88 12.17 27.93
N THR A 233 2.74 11.56 28.21
CA THR A 233 2.61 10.42 29.12
C THR A 233 2.15 9.21 28.33
N LEU A 234 2.91 8.12 28.39
CA LEU A 234 2.63 6.86 27.74
C LEU A 234 2.05 5.88 28.77
N LYS A 235 0.90 5.27 28.49
CA LYS A 235 0.23 4.27 29.36
C LYS A 235 -0.06 3.00 28.57
N ILE A 236 0.24 1.85 29.15
CA ILE A 236 -0.21 0.54 28.64
C ILE A 236 -1.51 0.20 29.34
N LEU A 237 -2.58 0.01 28.57
CA LEU A 237 -3.89 -0.40 29.05
C LEU A 237 -4.12 -1.88 28.67
N ARG A 238 -4.70 -2.66 29.57
CA ARG A 238 -5.01 -4.07 29.35
C ARG A 238 -6.43 -4.40 29.77
N TYR A 239 -6.99 -5.46 29.18
CA TYR A 239 -8.32 -5.99 29.50
C TYR A 239 -9.40 -4.90 29.55
N GLY A 240 -9.57 -4.16 28.44
CA GLY A 240 -10.57 -3.10 28.38
C GLY A 240 -10.27 -1.87 29.24
N GLY A 241 -9.01 -1.65 29.62
CA GLY A 241 -8.60 -0.53 30.48
C GLY A 241 -8.59 -0.84 31.97
N SER A 242 -9.02 -2.04 32.38
CA SER A 242 -9.10 -2.48 33.78
C SER A 242 -7.75 -2.54 34.49
N ALA A 243 -6.66 -2.76 33.75
CA ALA A 243 -5.30 -2.71 34.27
C ALA A 243 -4.46 -1.68 33.51
N VAL A 244 -3.92 -0.72 34.25
CA VAL A 244 -3.15 0.42 33.72
C VAL A 244 -1.72 0.33 34.22
N GLN A 245 -0.76 0.37 33.30
CA GLN A 245 0.67 0.40 33.60
C GLN A 245 1.30 1.65 32.98
N GLU A 246 2.10 2.39 33.76
CA GLU A 246 2.91 3.48 33.23
C GLU A 246 4.08 2.94 32.40
N PHE A 247 4.28 3.46 31.19
CA PHE A 247 5.42 3.10 30.35
C PHE A 247 6.71 3.73 30.91
N LYS A 248 7.69 2.88 31.23
CA LYS A 248 8.99 3.28 31.80
C LYS A 248 10.12 2.71 30.95
N GLY A 249 10.37 3.35 29.81
CA GLY A 249 11.40 2.96 28.84
C GLY A 249 11.84 4.12 27.95
N PRO A 250 12.79 3.86 27.03
CA PRO A 250 13.15 4.80 25.97
C PRO A 250 11.95 5.09 25.07
N ARG A 251 11.88 6.31 24.53
CA ARG A 251 10.76 6.81 23.72
C ARG A 251 11.08 6.90 22.22
N ASP A 252 12.19 6.29 21.79
CA ASP A 252 12.45 5.94 20.40
C ASP A 252 11.68 4.67 19.99
N ALA A 253 11.55 4.44 18.68
CA ALA A 253 10.75 3.33 18.16
C ALA A 253 11.20 1.96 18.68
N ASP A 254 12.50 1.74 18.81
CA ASP A 254 13.05 0.42 19.14
C ASP A 254 12.87 0.13 20.65
N GLY A 255 12.99 1.15 21.51
CA GLY A 255 12.65 1.09 22.93
C GLY A 255 11.17 0.82 23.19
N ILE A 256 10.28 1.47 22.44
CA ILE A 256 8.82 1.23 22.50
C ILE A 256 8.50 -0.22 22.09
N VAL A 257 9.00 -0.66 20.93
CA VAL A 257 8.83 -2.04 20.45
C VAL A 257 9.35 -3.07 21.46
N ALA A 258 10.52 -2.84 22.04
CA ALA A 258 11.12 -3.75 23.01
C ALA A 258 10.30 -3.84 24.32
N LEU A 259 9.84 -2.70 24.85
CA LEU A 259 9.05 -2.68 26.07
C LEU A 259 7.67 -3.30 25.83
N CYS A 260 6.97 -2.96 24.74
CA CYS A 260 5.67 -3.54 24.43
C CYS A 260 5.74 -5.05 24.16
N LYS A 261 6.79 -5.54 23.47
CA LYS A 261 7.07 -6.99 23.37
C LYS A 261 7.29 -7.63 24.74
N LYS A 262 8.15 -7.05 25.59
CA LYS A 262 8.41 -7.58 26.95
C LYS A 262 7.14 -7.59 27.81
N ALA A 263 6.35 -6.52 27.75
CA ALA A 263 5.12 -6.34 28.50
C ALA A 263 4.01 -7.31 28.07
N LYS A 264 3.97 -7.69 26.78
CA LYS A 264 3.12 -8.76 26.25
C LYS A 264 3.60 -10.14 26.74
N TRP A 265 4.87 -10.49 26.51
CA TRP A 265 5.40 -11.82 26.83
C TRP A 265 5.44 -12.14 28.33
N ALA A 266 5.81 -11.18 29.17
CA ALA A 266 5.80 -11.37 30.62
C ALA A 266 4.40 -11.70 31.18
N ARG A 267 3.33 -11.26 30.49
CA ARG A 267 1.96 -11.62 30.88
C ARG A 267 1.56 -13.01 30.39
N ILE A 268 1.85 -13.35 29.13
CA ILE A 268 1.59 -14.70 28.58
C ILE A 268 2.23 -15.78 29.46
N LEU A 269 3.48 -15.60 29.88
CA LEU A 269 4.15 -16.53 30.79
C LEU A 269 3.42 -16.67 32.15
N SER A 270 2.89 -15.58 32.71
CA SER A 270 2.11 -15.60 33.95
C SER A 270 0.64 -16.03 33.80
N GLU A 271 0.14 -16.22 32.57
CA GLU A 271 -1.16 -16.81 32.32
C GLU A 271 -1.00 -18.34 32.19
N ILE A 272 0.06 -18.79 31.49
CA ILE A 272 0.45 -20.21 31.41
C ILE A 272 0.72 -20.80 32.81
N ASP A 273 1.48 -20.08 33.67
CA ASP A 273 1.80 -20.50 35.05
C ASP A 273 0.56 -20.63 35.97
N GLN A 274 -0.59 -20.08 35.58
CA GLN A 274 -1.83 -20.15 36.37
C GLN A 274 -2.75 -21.31 35.94
N ASP A 275 -2.74 -21.70 34.66
CA ASP A 275 -3.61 -22.77 34.13
C ASP A 275 -3.05 -24.18 34.38
N ASP A 276 -1.71 -24.34 34.47
CA ASP A 276 -1.06 -25.63 34.77
C ASP A 276 -1.22 -26.09 36.24
N PHE A 277 -1.71 -25.24 37.16
CA PHE A 277 -1.86 -25.60 38.58
C PHE A 277 -3.24 -26.18 38.96
N PHE A 278 -4.19 -26.29 38.02
CA PHE A 278 -5.53 -26.85 38.26
C PHE A 278 -5.82 -28.14 37.46
N SER A 279 -4.78 -28.79 36.91
CA SER A 279 -4.90 -29.89 35.94
C SER A 279 -4.28 -31.24 36.37
N ILE A 280 -4.08 -31.46 37.68
CA ILE A 280 -3.59 -32.74 38.27
C ILE A 280 -4.44 -33.13 39.48
#